data_AF-A0A6G0Y4J0-F1
#
_entry.id   AF-A0A6G0Y4J0-F1
#
_cell.length_a   1.000
_cell.length_b   1.000
_cell.length_c   1.000
_cell.angle_alpha   90.00
_cell.angle_beta   90.00
_cell.angle_gamma   90.00
#
_symmetry.space_group_name_H-M   'P 1'
#
loop_
_entity.id
_entity.type
_entity.pdbx_description
1 polymer ?
#
loop_
_entity_poly.entity_id
_entity_poly.type
_entity_poly.pdbx_seq_one_letter_code
_entity_poly.pdbx_strand_id
1 'polypeptide(L)'
;MYKDKRKKVATTSSNSRRALSRKYYIPINFIEIKVCKVMFLNTISVSEKIISTVSKKLNRSPVIEHDMRGKYTNRPHVISTTAIDCIKERIAMFPTVESHY
;
A
#
# COMPACT_ATOMS: atom_id res chain seq x y z
N MET A 1 34.57 -39.14 6.11
CA MET A 1 33.14 -39.21 6.48
C MET A 1 32.38 -38.08 5.79
N TYR A 2 31.67 -38.38 4.71
CA TYR A 2 30.80 -37.40 4.06
C TYR A 2 29.45 -37.39 4.80
N LYS A 3 29.10 -36.27 5.44
CA LYS A 3 27.82 -36.15 6.15
C LYS A 3 26.70 -36.06 5.13
N ASP A 4 25.88 -37.09 5.09
CA ASP A 4 24.68 -37.16 4.27
C ASP A 4 23.73 -36.02 4.67
N LYS A 5 23.45 -35.11 3.74
CA LYS A 5 22.58 -33.95 4.01
C LYS A 5 21.14 -34.44 4.04
N ARG A 6 20.61 -34.70 5.24
CA ARG A 6 19.18 -34.98 5.46
C ARG A 6 18.32 -33.97 4.68
N LYS A 7 17.68 -34.43 3.60
CA LYS A 7 16.66 -33.67 2.89
C LYS A 7 15.49 -33.48 3.85
N LYS A 8 15.28 -32.25 4.33
CA LYS A 8 14.11 -31.94 5.16
C LYS A 8 12.87 -32.10 4.29
N VAL A 9 12.05 -33.10 4.61
CA VAL A 9 10.75 -33.30 3.98
C VAL A 9 9.85 -32.16 4.42
N ALA A 10 9.27 -31.44 3.46
CA ALA A 10 8.32 -30.38 3.75
C ALA A 10 7.03 -31.02 4.26
N THR A 11 6.69 -30.78 5.54
CA THR A 11 5.41 -31.20 6.09
C THR A 11 4.32 -30.34 5.44
N THR A 12 3.49 -30.95 4.58
CA THR A 12 2.25 -30.37 4.05
C THR A 12 1.19 -30.30 5.15
N SER A 13 1.49 -29.63 6.27
CA SER A 13 0.49 -29.33 7.28
C SER A 13 -0.45 -28.27 6.74
N SER A 14 -1.76 -28.54 6.73
CA SER A 14 -2.81 -27.61 6.28
C SER A 14 -2.82 -26.26 7.01
N ASN A 15 -2.20 -26.18 8.20
CA ASN A 15 -2.13 -24.98 9.05
C ASN A 15 -0.72 -24.33 9.07
N SER A 16 -0.09 -24.16 7.91
CA SER A 16 1.11 -23.33 7.85
C SER A 16 0.75 -21.86 8.13
N ARG A 17 1.33 -21.27 9.19
CA ARG A 17 1.26 -19.81 9.44
C ARG A 17 1.80 -18.98 8.26
N ARG A 18 2.61 -19.59 7.40
CA ARG A 18 3.18 -18.98 6.20
C ARG A 18 2.35 -19.37 4.99
N ALA A 19 1.51 -18.45 4.53
CA ALA A 19 0.71 -18.64 3.31
C ALA A 19 1.56 -18.64 2.02
N LEU A 20 2.72 -17.97 2.04
CA LEU A 20 3.53 -17.74 0.83
C LEU A 20 5.02 -17.54 1.13
N SER A 21 5.85 -17.92 0.17
CA SER A 21 7.30 -17.71 0.18
C SER A 21 7.69 -16.62 -0.80
N ARG A 22 8.59 -15.71 -0.38
CA ARG A 22 9.07 -14.58 -1.20
C ARG A 22 10.50 -14.86 -1.67
N LYS A 23 10.77 -14.54 -2.93
CA LYS A 23 12.10 -14.46 -3.52
C LYS A 23 12.39 -12.98 -3.81
N TYR A 24 13.62 -12.54 -3.58
CA TYR A 24 14.02 -11.14 -3.73
C TYR A 24 15.04 -11.01 -4.85
N TYR A 25 14.88 -9.98 -5.67
CA TYR A 25 15.71 -9.71 -6.84
C TYR A 25 16.03 -8.21 -6.90
N ILE A 26 17.25 -7.86 -7.30
CA ILE A 26 17.67 -6.47 -7.53
C ILE A 26 18.13 -6.36 -8.99
N PRO A 27 17.63 -5.38 -9.76
CA PRO A 27 18.07 -5.17 -11.14
C PRO A 27 19.44 -4.48 -11.16
N ILE A 28 20.40 -5.07 -11.87
CA ILE A 28 21.71 -4.47 -12.18
C ILE A 28 21.94 -4.62 -13.68
N ASN A 29 22.17 -3.52 -14.39
CA ASN A 29 22.38 -3.52 -15.85
C ASN A 29 21.29 -4.31 -16.60
N PHE A 30 20.02 -4.10 -16.25
CA PHE A 30 18.85 -4.80 -16.81
C PHE A 30 18.78 -6.31 -16.54
N ILE A 31 19.65 -6.85 -15.67
CA ILE A 31 19.63 -8.24 -15.24
C ILE A 31 19.14 -8.34 -13.80
N GLU A 32 18.18 -9.22 -13.55
CA GLU A 32 17.67 -9.48 -12.20
C GLU A 32 18.59 -10.43 -11.43
N ILE A 33 19.26 -9.89 -10.41
CA ILE A 33 20.12 -10.69 -9.53
C ILE A 33 19.33 -11.09 -8.30
N LYS A 34 19.25 -12.40 -8.04
CA LYS A 34 18.61 -12.93 -6.84
C LYS A 34 19.45 -12.61 -5.60
N VAL A 35 18.82 -12.05 -4.58
CA VAL A 35 19.48 -11.64 -3.33
C VAL A 35 18.76 -12.20 -2.10
N CYS A 36 19.40 -12.07 -0.93
CA CYS A 36 18.75 -12.37 0.34
C CYS A 36 17.80 -11.24 0.76
N LYS A 37 16.90 -11.54 1.70
CA LYS A 37 15.94 -10.57 2.24
C LYS A 37 16.62 -9.33 2.83
N VAL A 38 17.66 -9.53 3.64
CA VAL A 38 18.34 -8.43 4.36
C VAL A 38 18.98 -7.45 3.37
N MET A 39 19.66 -7.97 2.35
CA MET A 39 20.25 -7.15 1.29
C MET A 39 19.18 -6.33 0.57
N PHE A 40 18.09 -6.96 0.12
CA PHE A 40 17.01 -6.26 -0.58
C PHE A 40 16.41 -5.11 0.25
N LEU A 41 16.10 -5.37 1.52
CA LEU A 41 15.53 -4.37 2.42
C LEU A 41 16.48 -3.19 2.65
N ASN A 42 17.77 -3.48 2.87
CA ASN A 42 18.78 -2.45 3.13
C ASN A 42 19.09 -1.64 1.86
N THR A 43 19.21 -2.30 0.70
CA THR A 43 19.52 -1.64 -0.57
C THR A 43 18.43 -0.64 -0.98
N ILE A 44 17.15 -0.99 -0.79
CA ILE A 44 16.02 -0.11 -1.12
C ILE A 44 15.60 0.75 0.09
N SER A 45 16.26 0.59 1.24
CA SER A 45 15.98 1.29 2.50
C SER A 45 14.51 1.20 2.93
N VAL A 46 13.93 -0.01 2.87
CA VAL A 46 12.55 -0.29 3.26
C VAL A 46 12.47 -1.32 4.37
N SER A 47 11.47 -1.18 5.24
CA SER A 47 11.22 -2.18 6.28
C SER A 47 10.44 -3.38 5.76
N GLU A 48 10.58 -4.52 6.43
CA GLU A 48 9.80 -5.73 6.13
C GLU A 48 8.28 -5.49 6.20
N LYS A 49 7.83 -4.55 7.05
CA LYS A 49 6.42 -4.19 7.20
C LYS A 49 5.83 -3.66 5.88
N ILE A 50 6.61 -2.87 5.14
CA ILE A 50 6.20 -2.34 3.83
C ILE A 50 5.99 -3.48 2.84
N ILE A 51 6.99 -4.36 2.67
CA ILE A 51 6.92 -5.52 1.78
C ILE A 51 5.74 -6.44 2.13
N SER A 52 5.54 -6.66 3.43
CA SER A 52 4.44 -7.47 3.93
C SER A 52 3.08 -6.87 3.61
N THR A 53 2.94 -5.56 3.77
CA THR A 53 1.69 -4.84 3.49
C THR A 53 1.39 -4.85 1.99
N VAL A 54 2.38 -4.57 1.15
CA VAL A 54 2.23 -4.62 -0.31
C VAL A 54 1.85 -6.03 -0.77
N SER A 55 2.52 -7.07 -0.25
CA SER A 55 2.17 -8.46 -0.58
C SER A 55 0.72 -8.79 -0.22
N LYS A 56 0.24 -8.35 0.97
CA LYS A 56 -1.15 -8.58 1.39
C LYS A 56 -2.15 -7.86 0.49
N LYS A 57 -1.85 -6.62 0.09
CA LYS A 57 -2.69 -5.85 -0.83
C LYS A 57 -2.74 -6.52 -2.21
N LEU A 58 -1.60 -6.94 -2.73
CA LEU A 58 -1.50 -7.59 -4.03
C LEU A 58 -2.21 -8.95 -4.09
N ASN A 59 -2.21 -9.70 -2.98
CA ASN A 59 -2.99 -10.93 -2.87
C ASN A 59 -4.50 -10.70 -2.89
N ARG A 60 -4.97 -9.50 -2.50
CA ARG A 60 -6.39 -9.15 -2.51
C ARG A 60 -6.83 -8.63 -3.86
N SER A 61 -6.00 -7.83 -4.52
CA SER A 61 -6.27 -7.23 -5.82
C SER A 61 -4.96 -6.99 -6.56
N PRO A 62 -4.90 -7.20 -7.89
CA PRO A 62 -3.73 -6.86 -8.69
C PRO A 62 -3.47 -5.34 -8.72
N VAL A 63 -4.46 -4.52 -8.37
CA VAL A 63 -4.35 -3.06 -8.31
C VAL A 63 -4.18 -2.61 -6.87
N ILE A 64 -3.14 -1.82 -6.61
CA ILE A 64 -2.93 -1.19 -5.31
C ILE A 64 -3.90 -0.01 -5.19
N GLU A 65 -4.79 -0.06 -4.19
CA GLU A 65 -5.72 1.04 -3.88
C GLU A 65 -4.97 2.36 -3.66
N HIS A 66 -5.60 3.47 -4.09
CA HIS A 66 -5.09 4.82 -3.89
C HIS A 66 -4.86 5.14 -2.41
N ASP A 67 -3.97 6.09 -2.15
CA ASP A 67 -3.74 6.59 -0.79
C ASP A 67 -4.98 7.32 -0.27
N MET A 68 -5.51 6.83 0.85
CA MET A 68 -6.70 7.36 1.53
C MET A 68 -6.34 8.12 2.81
N ARG A 69 -5.06 8.42 3.06
CA ARG A 69 -4.67 9.29 4.19
C ARG A 69 -5.37 10.65 4.09
N GLY A 70 -5.87 11.14 5.23
CA GLY A 70 -6.67 12.37 5.33
C GLY A 70 -8.10 12.28 4.76
N LYS A 71 -8.40 11.28 3.93
CA LYS A 71 -9.72 11.02 3.34
C LYS A 71 -10.53 10.10 4.26
N TYR A 72 -10.86 10.60 5.45
CA TYR A 72 -11.78 9.93 6.36
C TYR A 72 -13.22 10.31 6.01
N THR A 73 -14.08 9.32 5.80
CA THR A 73 -15.49 9.51 5.47
C THR A 73 -16.37 9.69 6.71
N ASN A 74 -15.97 9.13 7.85
CA ASN A 74 -16.69 9.29 9.11
C ASN A 74 -16.34 10.64 9.77
N ARG A 75 -16.85 11.71 9.17
CA ARG A 75 -16.72 13.06 9.70
C ARG A 75 -18.08 13.48 10.25
N PRO A 76 -18.37 13.21 11.54
CA PRO A 76 -19.69 13.49 12.11
C PRO A 76 -20.04 14.98 12.11
N HIS A 77 -19.04 15.85 11.99
CA HIS A 77 -19.20 17.30 11.92
C HIS A 77 -19.09 17.86 10.49
N VAL A 78 -19.29 17.03 9.46
CA VAL A 78 -19.44 17.55 8.09
C VAL A 78 -20.73 18.35 7.99
N ILE A 79 -20.61 19.57 7.49
CA ILE A 79 -21.74 20.44 7.17
C ILE A 79 -22.62 19.73 6.15
N SER A 80 -23.93 19.71 6.35
CA SER A 80 -24.86 19.08 5.42
C SER A 80 -24.78 19.75 4.05
N THR A 81 -24.97 18.96 3.00
CA THR A 81 -25.03 19.49 1.62
C THR A 81 -26.08 20.58 1.48
N THR A 82 -27.23 20.39 2.13
CA THR A 82 -28.31 21.39 2.18
C THR A 82 -27.85 22.73 2.77
N ALA A 83 -27.10 22.72 3.87
CA ALA A 83 -26.59 23.95 4.48
C ALA A 83 -25.53 24.62 3.59
N ILE A 84 -24.68 23.83 2.93
CA ILE A 84 -23.72 24.33 1.95
C ILE A 84 -24.45 25.03 0.79
N ASP A 85 -25.51 24.44 0.28
CA ASP A 85 -26.25 24.98 -0.87
C ASP A 85 -27.04 26.25 -0.49
N CYS A 86 -27.67 26.29 0.69
CA CYS A 86 -28.28 27.52 1.20
C CYS A 86 -27.25 28.67 1.34
N ILE A 87 -26.03 28.38 1.80
CA ILE A 87 -24.96 29.39 1.90
C ILE A 87 -24.56 29.89 0.50
N LYS A 88 -24.39 29.00 -0.48
CA LYS A 88 -24.05 29.37 -1.86
C LYS A 88 -25.13 30.26 -2.49
N GLU A 89 -26.40 29.86 -2.35
CA GLU A 89 -27.54 30.65 -2.86
C GLU A 89 -27.57 32.04 -2.25
N ARG A 90 -27.35 32.13 -0.93
CA ARG A 90 -27.29 33.41 -0.23
C ARG A 90 -26.15 34.29 -0.73
N ILE A 91 -24.97 33.72 -0.94
CA ILE A 91 -23.81 34.44 -1.49
C ILE A 91 -24.12 34.96 -2.91
N ALA A 92 -24.78 34.15 -3.74
CA ALA A 92 -25.13 34.52 -5.11
C ALA A 92 -26.17 35.63 -5.21
N MET A 93 -26.96 35.88 -4.16
CA MET A 93 -27.91 37.01 -4.12
C MET A 93 -27.22 38.37 -4.00
N PHE A 94 -25.96 38.43 -3.56
CA PHE A 94 -25.22 39.68 -3.50
C PHE A 94 -24.68 40.03 -4.91
N PRO A 95 -24.78 41.30 -5.35
CA PRO A 95 -24.24 41.71 -6.64
C PRO A 95 -22.73 41.51 -6.65
N THR A 96 -22.21 40.78 -7.64
CA THR A 96 -20.78 40.63 -7.85
C THR A 96 -20.27 41.77 -8.72
N VAL A 97 -19.22 42.45 -8.27
CA VAL A 97 -18.51 43.46 -9.06
C VAL A 97 -17.27 42.80 -9.65
N GLU A 98 -16.97 43.11 -10.90
CA GLU A 98 -15.74 42.67 -11.53
C GLU A 98 -14.52 43.22 -10.77
N SER A 99 -13.59 42.33 -10.42
CA SER A 99 -12.30 42.76 -9.85
C SER A 99 -11.50 43.42 -10.97
N HIS A 100 -11.33 44.74 -10.91
CA HIS A 100 -10.51 45.49 -11.87
C HIS A 100 -9.02 45.54 -11.49
N TYR A 101 -8.53 44.48 -10.86
CA TYR A 101 -7.12 44.26 -10.52
C TYR A 101 -6.62 42.97 -11.13
#